data_AF-A0A950R3D9-F1
#
_entry.id   AF-A0A950R3D9-F1
#
_cell.length_a   1.000
_cell.length_b   1.000
_cell.length_c   1.000
_cell.angle_alpha   90.00
_cell.angle_beta   90.00
_cell.angle_gamma   90.00
#
_symmetry.space_group_name_H-M   'P 1'
#
loop_
_entity.id
_entity.type
_entity.pdbx_description
1 polymer ?
#
loop_
_entity_poly.entity_id
_entity_poly.type
_entity_poly.pdbx_seq_one_letter_code
_entity_poly.pdbx_strand_id
1 'polypeptide(L)'
;MRCLSKLPWLVPVLLATASANASDRIGDIEFFGYKGLDIQKLRAAVPVHGGDEYLETAADQVRQAVTETIGKPPTDVAVICCDERHNRLLFIGVPGDTYKPFVYNPEPRGDDRLPREIMDLYDRLGPALEAAVRKGGDAPREDDSKGYSLINDPAARSLELAVHEWAVQHTDELMRVLRLSSWAADRRVASDALGYARQSRQQILALVAAAPDPDSEVRNNATRALGVLVRSNTALGFEIPPDTFIEMLNSGLWTDRNKSAMLLMELTATRNPDLLARTRSGALDSLIEMAEWRRPAHAAAARLVLGRVAGIPGERLKELVWNGPVEAIVAAARQR
;
A
#
# COMPACT_ATOMS: atom_id res chain seq x y z
N MET A 1 34.94 -12.44 -14.63
CA MET A 1 34.13 -11.33 -14.07
C MET A 1 32.83 -11.28 -14.88
N ARG A 2 31.73 -11.81 -14.34
CA ARG A 2 30.44 -11.87 -15.04
C ARG A 2 29.61 -10.67 -14.63
N CYS A 3 29.35 -9.76 -15.58
CA CYS A 3 28.30 -8.75 -15.50
C CYS A 3 26.95 -9.47 -15.39
N LEU A 4 26.38 -9.51 -14.19
CA LEU A 4 24.97 -9.81 -14.00
C LEU A 4 24.20 -8.52 -14.29
N SER A 5 23.55 -8.49 -15.44
CA SER A 5 22.56 -7.48 -15.83
C SER A 5 21.45 -7.43 -14.79
N LYS A 6 21.44 -6.40 -13.94
CA LYS A 6 20.29 -6.04 -13.12
C LYS A 6 19.25 -5.41 -14.04
N LEU A 7 18.25 -6.18 -14.46
CA LEU A 7 17.04 -5.63 -15.05
C LEU A 7 16.25 -5.01 -13.90
N PRO A 8 15.99 -3.69 -13.87
CA PRO A 8 15.16 -3.09 -12.84
C PRO A 8 13.72 -3.56 -13.06
N TRP A 9 13.18 -4.30 -12.10
CA TRP A 9 11.78 -4.70 -12.10
C TRP A 9 10.93 -3.52 -11.65
N LEU A 10 10.25 -2.91 -12.61
CA LEU A 10 9.22 -1.90 -12.38
C LEU A 10 7.97 -2.61 -11.87
N VAL A 11 7.71 -2.55 -10.56
CA VAL A 11 6.40 -2.88 -10.01
C VAL A 11 5.51 -1.67 -10.24
N PRO A 12 4.42 -1.74 -11.03
CA PRO A 12 3.48 -0.63 -11.12
C PRO A 12 2.84 -0.44 -9.75
N VAL A 13 3.25 0.60 -9.02
CA VAL A 13 2.68 0.93 -7.72
C VAL A 13 1.42 1.75 -7.96
N LEU A 14 0.25 1.15 -7.68
CA LEU A 14 -1.01 1.88 -7.68
C LEU A 14 -1.03 2.89 -6.51
N LEU A 15 -1.01 4.17 -6.87
CA LEU A 15 -1.44 5.28 -6.03
C LEU A 15 -2.96 5.19 -5.88
N ALA A 16 -3.43 5.05 -4.64
CA ALA A 16 -4.85 5.08 -4.34
C ALA A 16 -5.24 6.52 -3.98
N THR A 17 -5.75 7.26 -4.96
CA THR A 17 -6.69 8.36 -4.75
C THR A 17 -7.86 8.14 -5.72
N ALA A 18 -9.09 8.23 -5.21
CA ALA A 18 -10.34 8.09 -5.97
C ALA A 18 -10.62 9.37 -6.78
N SER A 19 -11.25 9.43 -7.96
CA SER A 19 -11.72 8.50 -9.00
C SER A 19 -12.11 9.38 -10.20
N ALA A 20 -11.62 9.15 -11.44
CA ALA A 20 -12.28 9.64 -12.67
C ALA A 20 -11.71 9.06 -13.99
N ASN A 21 -11.82 7.74 -14.16
CA ASN A 21 -12.13 6.95 -15.39
C ASN A 21 -11.73 5.49 -15.13
N ALA A 22 -12.19 4.97 -13.99
CA ALA A 22 -12.54 3.57 -14.04
C ALA A 22 -13.75 3.48 -15.00
N SER A 23 -13.85 2.41 -15.80
CA SER A 23 -15.17 1.93 -16.22
C SER A 23 -16.10 2.06 -15.01
N ASP A 24 -17.32 2.57 -15.22
CA ASP A 24 -18.33 2.60 -14.17
C ASP A 24 -18.82 1.19 -13.87
N ARG A 25 -17.97 0.17 -13.94
CA ARG A 25 -18.27 -1.21 -13.58
C ARG A 25 -17.34 -1.72 -12.50
N ILE A 26 -17.86 -2.67 -11.76
CA ILE A 26 -17.12 -3.43 -10.77
C ILE A 26 -16.39 -4.59 -11.47
N GLY A 27 -15.10 -4.72 -11.24
CA GLY A 27 -14.27 -5.85 -11.65
C GLY A 27 -14.36 -6.95 -10.59
N ASP A 28 -13.33 -7.04 -9.75
CA ASP A 28 -13.28 -8.01 -8.66
C ASP A 28 -13.76 -7.41 -7.34
N ILE A 29 -14.38 -8.27 -6.53
CA ILE A 29 -14.70 -8.03 -5.13
C ILE A 29 -13.88 -9.01 -4.30
N GLU A 30 -13.02 -8.47 -3.45
CA GLU A 30 -12.15 -9.19 -2.54
C GLU A 30 -12.50 -8.87 -1.09
N PHE A 31 -12.21 -9.81 -0.20
CA PHE A 31 -12.40 -9.63 1.23
C PHE A 31 -11.08 -9.81 1.96
N PHE A 32 -10.98 -9.25 3.15
CA PHE A 32 -9.85 -9.43 4.04
C PHE A 32 -10.27 -9.26 5.51
N GLY A 33 -9.51 -9.84 6.44
CA GLY A 33 -9.87 -9.87 7.84
C GLY A 33 -10.95 -10.91 8.17
N TYR A 34 -11.19 -11.90 7.29
CA TYR A 34 -12.38 -12.75 7.33
C TYR A 34 -12.21 -14.06 8.08
N LYS A 35 -11.03 -14.37 8.64
CA LYS A 35 -10.84 -15.62 9.40
C LYS A 35 -11.92 -15.78 10.49
N GLY A 36 -12.48 -16.98 10.59
CA GLY A 36 -13.57 -17.28 11.53
C GLY A 36 -14.98 -16.89 11.03
N LEU A 37 -15.10 -16.24 9.87
CA LEU A 37 -16.39 -15.90 9.25
C LEU A 37 -16.70 -16.79 8.05
N ASP A 38 -17.99 -16.96 7.74
CA ASP A 38 -18.45 -17.59 6.51
C ASP A 38 -18.35 -16.60 5.34
N ILE A 39 -17.22 -16.66 4.63
CA ILE A 39 -16.94 -15.77 3.52
C ILE A 39 -17.88 -15.98 2.32
N GLN A 40 -18.39 -17.20 2.12
CA GLN A 40 -19.31 -17.48 1.02
C GLN A 40 -20.68 -16.86 1.31
N LYS A 41 -21.15 -16.95 2.56
CA LYS A 41 -22.36 -16.25 2.99
C LYS A 41 -22.22 -14.73 2.84
N LEU A 42 -21.08 -14.16 3.24
CA LEU A 42 -20.82 -12.72 3.06
C LEU A 42 -20.83 -12.32 1.58
N ARG A 43 -20.13 -13.07 0.72
CA ARG A 43 -20.08 -12.81 -0.72
C ARG A 43 -21.46 -12.88 -1.37
N ALA A 44 -22.31 -13.81 -0.94
CA ALA A 44 -23.67 -13.95 -1.45
C ALA A 44 -24.65 -12.87 -0.93
N ALA A 45 -24.34 -12.25 0.22
CA ALA A 45 -25.19 -11.23 0.82
C ALA A 45 -24.92 -9.81 0.29
N VAL A 46 -23.70 -9.54 -0.21
CA VAL A 46 -23.35 -8.24 -0.78
C VAL A 46 -24.16 -8.00 -2.07
N PRO A 47 -24.84 -6.85 -2.22
CA PRO A 47 -25.79 -6.63 -3.31
C PRO A 47 -25.14 -6.25 -4.64
N VAL A 48 -23.82 -6.07 -4.67
CA VAL A 48 -23.05 -5.72 -5.86
C VAL A 48 -22.15 -6.88 -6.28
N HIS A 49 -21.99 -7.04 -7.60
CA HIS A 49 -21.29 -8.16 -8.20
C HIS A 49 -20.32 -7.69 -9.29
N GLY A 50 -19.37 -8.55 -9.62
CA GLY A 50 -18.48 -8.31 -10.76
C GLY A 50 -19.28 -8.19 -12.05
N GLY A 51 -19.03 -7.12 -12.80
CA GLY A 51 -19.75 -6.74 -14.02
C GLY A 51 -20.83 -5.69 -13.80
N ASP A 52 -21.34 -5.49 -12.58
CA ASP A 52 -22.36 -4.48 -12.28
C ASP A 52 -21.83 -3.06 -12.51
N GLU A 53 -22.74 -2.12 -12.76
CA GLU A 53 -22.40 -0.70 -12.75
C GLU A 53 -22.05 -0.25 -11.31
N TYR A 54 -20.94 0.45 -11.13
CA TYR A 54 -20.57 1.03 -9.86
C TYR A 54 -21.38 2.32 -9.65
N LEU A 55 -22.35 2.25 -8.75
CA LEU A 55 -23.10 3.40 -8.27
C LEU A 55 -22.40 4.00 -7.05
N GLU A 56 -22.52 5.31 -6.85
CA GLU A 56 -21.94 5.99 -5.67
C GLU A 56 -22.46 5.40 -4.34
N THR A 57 -23.68 4.86 -4.35
CA THR A 57 -24.33 4.20 -3.19
C THR A 57 -23.82 2.78 -2.93
N ALA A 58 -23.05 2.18 -3.82
CA ALA A 58 -22.59 0.79 -3.70
C ALA A 58 -21.83 0.54 -2.40
N ALA A 59 -20.96 1.48 -2.00
CA ALA A 59 -20.20 1.33 -0.76
C ALA A 59 -21.11 1.27 0.48
N ASP A 60 -22.14 2.11 0.55
CA ASP A 60 -23.08 2.13 1.67
C ASP A 60 -23.95 0.87 1.69
N GLN A 61 -24.38 0.40 0.52
CA GLN A 61 -25.11 -0.86 0.37
C GLN A 61 -24.28 -2.06 0.84
N VAL A 62 -22.99 -2.10 0.48
CA VAL A 62 -22.05 -3.11 0.98
C VAL A 62 -21.94 -3.04 2.51
N ARG A 63 -21.79 -1.83 3.08
CA ARG A 63 -21.70 -1.64 4.54
C ARG A 63 -22.95 -2.16 5.26
N GLN A 64 -24.13 -1.85 4.73
CA GLN A 64 -25.39 -2.33 5.28
C GLN A 64 -25.46 -3.87 5.22
N ALA A 65 -25.23 -4.46 4.04
CA ALA A 65 -25.33 -5.91 3.85
C ALA A 65 -24.36 -6.71 4.73
N VAL A 66 -23.11 -6.24 4.87
CA VAL A 66 -22.14 -6.85 5.79
C VAL A 66 -22.65 -6.76 7.23
N THR A 67 -23.13 -5.59 7.65
CA THR A 67 -23.67 -5.38 9.01
C THR A 67 -24.84 -6.32 9.31
N GLU A 68 -25.78 -6.48 8.39
CA GLU A 68 -26.93 -7.38 8.53
C GLU A 68 -26.50 -8.87 8.56
N THR A 69 -25.43 -9.23 7.85
CA THR A 69 -24.98 -10.62 7.72
C THR A 69 -24.21 -11.12 8.94
N ILE A 70 -23.35 -10.28 9.52
CA ILE A 70 -22.43 -10.66 10.61
C ILE A 70 -22.62 -9.86 11.91
N GLY A 71 -23.58 -8.94 11.95
CA GLY A 71 -23.91 -8.14 13.15
C GLY A 71 -22.90 -7.04 13.49
N LYS A 72 -21.93 -6.78 12.62
CA LYS A 72 -20.89 -5.75 12.79
C LYS A 72 -20.61 -5.05 11.46
N PRO A 73 -20.32 -3.74 11.45
CA PRO A 73 -19.96 -3.03 10.23
C PRO A 73 -18.66 -3.59 9.65
N PRO A 74 -18.45 -3.49 8.31
CA PRO A 74 -17.15 -3.78 7.73
C PRO A 74 -16.12 -2.79 8.28
N THR A 75 -14.88 -3.23 8.41
CA THR A 75 -13.76 -2.37 8.81
C THR A 75 -13.38 -1.41 7.68
N ASP A 76 -13.62 -1.79 6.43
CA ASP A 76 -13.33 -0.96 5.26
C ASP A 76 -14.16 -1.40 4.05
N VAL A 77 -14.41 -0.46 3.14
CA VAL A 77 -14.95 -0.71 1.79
C VAL A 77 -14.15 0.17 0.85
N ALA A 78 -13.01 -0.35 0.41
CA ALA A 78 -12.06 0.37 -0.42
C ALA A 78 -12.35 0.13 -1.90
N VAL A 79 -12.47 1.23 -2.65
CA VAL A 79 -12.72 1.21 -4.09
C VAL A 79 -11.43 1.61 -4.80
N ILE A 80 -10.79 0.63 -5.43
CA ILE A 80 -9.45 0.76 -6.00
C ILE A 80 -9.56 0.71 -7.51
N CYS A 81 -9.07 1.75 -8.15
CA CYS A 81 -8.82 1.68 -9.58
C CYS A 81 -7.54 0.86 -9.81
N CYS A 82 -7.43 -0.03 -10.78
CA CYS A 82 -8.48 -0.64 -11.61
C CYS A 82 -7.93 -1.98 -12.14
N ASP A 83 -8.78 -2.83 -12.73
CA ASP A 83 -8.30 -3.96 -13.56
C ASP A 83 -7.79 -3.52 -14.95
N GLU A 84 -7.34 -4.46 -15.78
CA GLU A 84 -6.79 -4.17 -17.12
C GLU A 84 -7.86 -3.67 -18.11
N ARG A 85 -9.14 -3.75 -17.75
CA ARG A 85 -10.28 -3.20 -18.48
C ARG A 85 -10.79 -1.90 -17.85
N HIS A 86 -10.01 -1.34 -16.93
CA HIS A 86 -10.33 -0.15 -16.15
C HIS A 86 -11.53 -0.32 -15.21
N ASN A 87 -12.00 -1.52 -14.88
CA ASN A 87 -13.08 -1.69 -13.90
C ASN A 87 -12.57 -1.43 -12.47
N ARG A 88 -13.47 -0.96 -11.61
CA ARG A 88 -13.20 -0.69 -10.19
C ARG A 88 -13.11 -1.99 -9.40
N LEU A 89 -12.11 -2.12 -8.54
CA LEU A 89 -11.97 -3.25 -7.63
C LEU A 89 -12.49 -2.86 -6.25
N LEU A 90 -13.30 -3.72 -5.64
CA LEU A 90 -13.81 -3.51 -4.28
C LEU A 90 -13.06 -4.43 -3.32
N PHE A 91 -12.46 -3.86 -2.29
CA PHE A 91 -11.87 -4.60 -1.18
C PHE A 91 -12.66 -4.33 0.09
N ILE A 92 -13.24 -5.40 0.67
CA ILE A 92 -14.13 -5.32 1.81
C ILE A 92 -13.41 -5.90 3.03
N GLY A 93 -13.06 -5.02 3.95
CA GLY A 93 -12.50 -5.41 5.24
C GLY A 93 -13.60 -5.83 6.20
N VAL A 94 -13.43 -6.95 6.89
CA VAL A 94 -14.39 -7.44 7.89
C VAL A 94 -13.68 -7.73 9.23
N PRO A 95 -14.40 -7.61 10.37
CA PRO A 95 -13.80 -7.75 11.69
C PRO A 95 -13.79 -9.21 12.19
N GLY A 96 -13.21 -10.13 11.42
CA GLY A 96 -12.92 -11.52 11.83
C GLY A 96 -11.61 -11.65 12.61
N ASP A 97 -11.13 -12.88 12.83
CA ASP A 97 -10.02 -13.18 13.73
C ASP A 97 -8.64 -12.69 13.24
N THR A 98 -8.50 -12.44 11.93
CA THR A 98 -7.31 -11.86 11.31
C THR A 98 -7.28 -10.34 11.38
N TYR A 99 -8.41 -9.71 11.68
CA TYR A 99 -8.44 -8.29 12.00
C TYR A 99 -7.92 -8.07 13.42
N LYS A 100 -6.92 -7.19 13.56
CA LYS A 100 -6.43 -6.74 14.86
C LYS A 100 -6.27 -5.21 14.83
N PRO A 101 -6.91 -4.46 15.75
CA PRO A 101 -6.56 -3.07 15.93
C PRO A 101 -5.12 -2.98 16.42
N PHE A 102 -4.42 -1.94 16.00
CA PHE A 102 -3.09 -1.60 16.50
C PHE A 102 -3.07 -0.16 16.99
N VAL A 103 -2.06 0.18 17.79
CA VAL A 103 -2.02 1.47 18.48
C VAL A 103 -1.54 2.55 17.53
N TYR A 104 -2.37 3.57 17.33
CA TYR A 104 -1.96 4.79 16.64
C TYR A 104 -1.22 5.74 17.59
N ASN A 105 -0.40 6.60 17.00
CA ASN A 105 0.12 7.77 17.69
C ASN A 105 -1.03 8.65 18.20
N PRO A 106 -0.82 9.39 19.30
CA PRO A 106 -1.75 10.44 19.69
C PRO A 106 -1.86 11.49 18.58
N GLU A 107 -3.04 12.09 18.42
CA GLU A 107 -3.25 13.20 17.50
C GLU A 107 -2.29 14.37 17.82
N PRO A 108 -1.52 14.86 16.84
CA PRO A 108 -0.70 16.04 17.02
C PRO A 108 -1.55 17.29 17.30
N ARG A 109 -1.00 18.24 18.08
CA ARG A 109 -1.71 19.42 18.58
C ARG A 109 -1.12 20.76 18.12
N GLY A 110 -0.15 20.72 17.21
CA GLY A 110 0.58 21.90 16.75
C GLY A 110 -0.12 22.64 15.60
N ASP A 111 0.16 23.93 15.51
CA ASP A 111 -0.42 24.82 14.50
C ASP A 111 0.46 24.99 13.24
N ASP A 112 1.54 24.23 13.11
CA ASP A 112 2.38 24.23 11.91
C ASP A 112 1.56 23.87 10.66
N ARG A 113 1.80 24.60 9.57
CA ARG A 113 1.18 24.40 8.26
C ARG A 113 2.22 24.40 7.18
N LEU A 114 1.94 23.71 6.08
CA LEU A 114 2.69 23.88 4.86
C LEU A 114 2.26 25.16 4.14
N PRO A 115 3.20 25.83 3.45
CA PRO A 115 2.86 26.98 2.62
C PRO A 115 1.99 26.55 1.43
N ARG A 116 1.21 27.50 0.89
CA ARG A 116 0.35 27.25 -0.28
C ARG A 116 1.11 26.69 -1.49
N GLU A 117 2.38 27.06 -1.66
CA GLU A 117 3.21 26.61 -2.78
C GLU A 117 3.25 25.08 -2.93
N ILE A 118 3.54 24.34 -1.85
CA ILE A 118 3.58 22.87 -1.91
C ILE A 118 2.18 22.27 -1.93
N MET A 119 1.20 22.92 -1.29
CA MET A 119 -0.20 22.47 -1.32
C MET A 119 -0.77 22.54 -2.74
N ASP A 120 -0.59 23.67 -3.43
CA ASP A 120 -1.02 23.88 -4.82
C ASP A 120 -0.30 22.91 -5.79
N LEU A 121 0.94 22.53 -5.47
CA LEU A 121 1.68 21.53 -6.23
C LEU A 121 1.04 20.13 -6.11
N TYR A 122 0.62 19.76 -4.90
CA TYR A 122 -0.09 18.50 -4.66
C TYR A 122 -1.51 18.48 -5.24
N ASP A 123 -2.21 19.60 -5.21
CA ASP A 123 -3.52 19.76 -5.88
C ASP A 123 -3.44 19.49 -7.39
N ARG A 124 -2.28 19.73 -8.01
CA ARG A 124 -2.01 19.42 -9.42
C ARG A 124 -1.45 18.02 -9.63
N LEU A 125 -0.61 17.54 -8.70
CA LEU A 125 0.07 16.26 -8.81
C LEU A 125 -0.91 15.09 -8.74
N GLY A 126 -1.85 15.10 -7.79
CA GLY A 126 -2.84 14.02 -7.64
C GLY A 126 -3.59 13.71 -8.94
N PRO A 127 -4.26 14.69 -9.56
CA PRO A 127 -4.94 14.49 -10.84
C PRO A 127 -4.03 14.04 -11.99
N ALA A 128 -2.76 14.48 -12.00
CA ALA A 128 -1.78 14.07 -13.01
C ALA A 128 -1.37 12.60 -12.85
N LEU A 129 -1.16 12.15 -11.61
CA LEU A 129 -0.89 10.75 -11.29
C LEU A 129 -2.07 9.86 -11.68
N GLU A 130 -3.29 10.28 -11.37
CA GLU A 130 -4.49 9.56 -11.80
C GLU A 130 -4.60 9.51 -13.34
N ALA A 131 -4.29 10.60 -14.04
CA ALA A 131 -4.27 10.62 -15.50
C ALA A 131 -3.25 9.62 -16.07
N ALA A 132 -2.07 9.51 -15.46
CA ALA A 132 -1.06 8.53 -15.85
C ALA A 132 -1.54 7.08 -15.64
N VAL A 133 -2.19 6.79 -14.50
CA VAL A 133 -2.80 5.48 -14.22
C VAL A 133 -3.88 5.15 -15.26
N ARG A 134 -4.76 6.11 -15.57
CA ARG A 134 -5.80 5.95 -16.60
C ARG A 134 -5.24 5.66 -17.97
N LYS A 135 -4.16 6.34 -18.34
CA LYS A 135 -3.49 6.15 -19.63
C LYS A 135 -2.89 4.75 -19.79
N GLY A 136 -2.53 4.10 -18.68
CA GLY A 136 -2.00 2.74 -18.69
C GLY A 136 -0.68 2.59 -19.43
N GLY A 137 -0.31 1.34 -19.76
CA GLY A 137 0.93 1.03 -20.45
C GLY A 137 2.16 1.43 -19.65
N ASP A 138 3.05 2.22 -20.26
CA ASP A 138 4.27 2.70 -19.61
C ASP A 138 4.04 3.92 -18.72
N ALA A 139 2.93 4.65 -18.90
CA ALA A 139 2.67 5.92 -18.22
C ALA A 139 2.66 5.83 -16.69
N PRO A 140 2.06 4.80 -16.04
CA PRO A 140 2.07 4.69 -14.59
C PRO A 140 3.29 3.97 -14.02
N ARG A 141 4.26 3.57 -14.85
CA ARG A 141 5.48 2.93 -14.36
C ARG A 141 6.35 3.95 -13.65
N GLU A 142 6.93 3.52 -12.53
CA GLU A 142 7.67 4.34 -11.57
C GLU A 142 9.17 4.00 -11.61
N ASP A 143 10.02 4.97 -11.92
CA ASP A 143 11.47 4.90 -11.78
C ASP A 143 11.90 5.50 -10.43
N ASP A 144 12.42 4.66 -9.53
CA ASP A 144 12.95 5.08 -8.23
C ASP A 144 14.49 5.04 -8.16
N SER A 145 15.18 4.90 -9.29
CA SER A 145 16.64 4.77 -9.34
C SER A 145 17.41 5.98 -8.78
N LYS A 146 16.73 7.11 -8.58
CA LYS A 146 17.27 8.35 -7.99
C LYS A 146 17.01 8.49 -6.49
N GLY A 147 16.36 7.51 -5.87
CA GLY A 147 16.09 7.52 -4.44
C GLY A 147 14.73 8.10 -4.04
N TYR A 148 13.89 8.41 -5.02
CA TYR A 148 12.53 8.93 -4.88
C TYR A 148 11.72 8.53 -6.11
N SER A 149 10.40 8.53 -6.00
CA SER A 149 9.49 8.08 -7.05
C SER A 149 9.48 9.05 -8.23
N LEU A 150 9.58 8.55 -9.45
CA LEU A 150 9.29 9.33 -10.65
C LEU A 150 8.52 8.50 -11.65
N ILE A 151 7.27 8.86 -11.90
CA ILE A 151 6.45 8.20 -12.90
C ILE A 151 6.91 8.57 -14.32
N ASN A 152 6.56 7.75 -15.31
CA ASN A 152 6.99 7.94 -16.69
C ASN A 152 6.12 8.95 -17.45
N ASP A 153 4.88 9.20 -17.02
CA ASP A 153 4.05 10.22 -17.66
C ASP A 153 4.69 11.62 -17.52
N PRO A 154 4.95 12.34 -18.62
CA PRO A 154 5.69 13.61 -18.56
C PRO A 154 5.04 14.70 -17.70
N ALA A 155 3.70 14.73 -17.62
CA ALA A 155 3.00 15.78 -16.87
C ALA A 155 3.14 15.55 -15.37
N ALA A 156 2.88 14.32 -14.91
CA ALA A 156 3.07 13.94 -13.51
C ALA A 156 4.56 14.01 -13.11
N ARG A 157 5.46 13.50 -13.96
CA ARG A 157 6.90 13.52 -13.71
C ARG A 157 7.45 14.93 -13.49
N SER A 158 6.98 15.90 -14.26
CA SER A 158 7.39 17.31 -14.10
C SER A 158 6.99 17.86 -12.73
N LEU A 159 5.80 17.50 -12.24
CA LEU A 159 5.30 17.90 -10.92
C LEU A 159 6.06 17.19 -9.80
N GLU A 160 6.36 15.90 -9.94
CA GLU A 160 7.18 15.14 -8.99
C GLU A 160 8.61 15.72 -8.87
N LEU A 161 9.20 16.16 -9.99
CA LEU A 161 10.50 16.84 -9.98
C LEU A 161 10.43 18.19 -9.26
N ALA A 162 9.34 18.94 -9.41
CA ALA A 162 9.12 20.17 -8.63
C ALA A 162 8.94 19.86 -7.13
N VAL A 163 8.24 18.76 -6.78
CA VAL A 163 8.11 18.32 -5.37
C VAL A 163 9.49 17.98 -4.82
N HIS A 164 10.32 17.26 -5.58
CA HIS A 164 11.70 16.97 -5.20
C HIS A 164 12.53 18.24 -4.95
N GLU A 165 12.53 19.18 -5.89
CA GLU A 165 13.27 20.43 -5.73
C GLU A 165 12.84 21.21 -4.48
N TRP A 166 11.53 21.26 -4.23
CA TRP A 166 10.96 21.91 -3.05
C TRP A 166 11.33 21.18 -1.76
N ALA A 167 11.14 19.85 -1.72
CA ALA A 167 11.38 19.01 -0.54
C ALA A 167 12.85 19.02 -0.09
N VAL A 168 13.79 19.08 -1.04
CA VAL A 168 15.23 19.21 -0.76
C VAL A 168 15.55 20.51 -0.02
N GLN A 169 14.83 21.58 -0.29
CA GLN A 169 15.04 22.89 0.34
C GLN A 169 14.30 23.02 1.69
N HIS A 170 13.24 22.24 1.89
CA HIS A 170 12.31 22.37 3.02
C HIS A 170 12.22 21.09 3.86
N THR A 171 13.26 20.25 3.87
CA THR A 171 13.23 18.94 4.57
C THR A 171 12.91 19.07 6.06
N ASP A 172 13.50 20.05 6.75
CA ASP A 172 13.24 20.30 8.18
C ASP A 172 11.80 20.77 8.44
N GLU A 173 11.24 21.57 7.52
CA GLU A 173 9.85 22.01 7.58
C GLU A 173 8.89 20.83 7.41
N LEU A 174 9.14 19.96 6.43
CA LEU A 174 8.37 18.73 6.19
C LEU A 174 8.38 17.83 7.43
N MET A 175 9.55 17.58 8.02
CA MET A 175 9.65 16.76 9.25
C MET A 175 8.93 17.40 10.44
N ARG A 176 8.99 18.73 10.57
CA ARG A 176 8.29 19.46 11.64
C ARG A 176 6.78 19.37 11.47
N VAL A 177 6.24 19.66 10.29
CA VAL A 177 4.80 19.57 10.00
C VAL A 177 4.31 18.14 10.21
N LEU A 178 5.00 17.14 9.66
CA LEU A 178 4.62 15.74 9.80
C LEU A 178 4.50 15.31 11.27
N ARG A 179 5.38 15.82 12.14
CA ARG A 179 5.39 15.47 13.56
C ARG A 179 4.38 16.25 14.40
N LEU A 180 4.17 17.54 14.10
CA LEU A 180 3.50 18.47 15.01
C LEU A 180 2.14 18.91 14.53
N SER A 181 1.90 19.01 13.22
CA SER A 181 0.70 19.62 12.70
C SER A 181 -0.53 18.81 13.05
N SER A 182 -1.49 19.44 13.71
CA SER A 182 -2.82 18.86 13.91
C SER A 182 -3.55 18.62 12.59
N TRP A 183 -3.21 19.34 11.52
CA TRP A 183 -4.00 19.31 10.30
C TRP A 183 -3.56 18.13 9.45
N ALA A 184 -4.44 17.14 9.32
CA ALA A 184 -4.14 15.92 8.59
C ALA A 184 -3.76 16.19 7.13
N ALA A 185 -4.39 17.17 6.47
CA ALA A 185 -4.06 17.56 5.09
C ALA A 185 -2.57 17.94 4.93
N ASP A 186 -2.05 18.78 5.82
CA ASP A 186 -0.65 19.17 5.84
C ASP A 186 0.26 17.96 6.11
N ARG A 187 -0.11 17.07 7.05
CA ARG A 187 0.67 15.85 7.33
C ARG A 187 0.69 14.87 6.16
N ARG A 188 -0.41 14.74 5.41
CA ARG A 188 -0.49 13.87 4.22
C ARG A 188 0.47 14.33 3.14
N VAL A 189 0.51 15.63 2.85
CA VAL A 189 1.48 16.21 1.92
C VAL A 189 2.89 16.08 2.47
N ALA A 190 3.10 16.37 3.77
CA ALA A 190 4.42 16.31 4.38
C ALA A 190 5.02 14.89 4.34
N SER A 191 4.22 13.86 4.62
CA SER A 191 4.67 12.45 4.58
C SER A 191 5.02 11.98 3.16
N ASP A 192 4.27 12.40 2.14
CA ASP A 192 4.59 12.05 0.75
C ASP A 192 5.80 12.84 0.23
N ALA A 193 5.80 14.17 0.39
CA ALA A 193 6.86 15.06 -0.09
C ALA A 193 8.21 14.77 0.60
N LEU A 194 8.17 14.35 1.87
CA LEU A 194 9.38 13.90 2.57
C LEU A 194 10.02 12.70 1.89
N GLY A 195 9.28 11.83 1.18
CA GLY A 195 9.81 10.76 0.35
C GLY A 195 10.64 11.24 -0.85
N TYR A 196 10.49 12.50 -1.26
CA TYR A 196 11.26 13.15 -2.32
C TYR A 196 12.46 13.95 -1.81
N ALA A 197 12.64 14.09 -0.51
CA ALA A 197 13.80 14.79 0.06
C ALA A 197 15.12 14.03 -0.19
N ARG A 198 16.26 14.67 0.12
CA ARG A 198 17.56 13.98 0.08
C ARG A 198 17.56 12.83 1.08
N GLN A 199 17.96 11.64 0.60
CA GLN A 199 18.02 10.44 1.43
C GLN A 199 18.86 10.69 2.69
N SER A 200 18.24 10.49 3.85
CA SER A 200 18.92 10.65 5.14
C SER A 200 18.29 9.77 6.22
N ARG A 201 19.07 9.49 7.26
CA ARG A 201 18.57 8.78 8.45
C ARG A 201 17.44 9.53 9.15
N GLN A 202 17.49 10.86 9.19
CA GLN A 202 16.44 11.67 9.84
C GLN A 202 15.11 11.57 9.09
N GLN A 203 15.14 11.58 7.76
CA GLN A 203 13.99 11.35 6.90
C GLN A 203 13.35 9.97 7.19
N ILE A 204 14.16 8.90 7.24
CA ILE A 204 13.66 7.55 7.55
C ILE A 204 13.02 7.50 8.93
N LEU A 205 13.68 8.04 9.96
CA LEU A 205 13.14 8.06 11.32
C LEU A 205 11.83 8.85 11.42
N ALA A 206 11.70 9.97 10.70
CA ALA A 206 10.47 10.75 10.65
C ALA A 206 9.33 9.97 9.96
N LEU A 207 9.60 9.29 8.86
CA LEU A 207 8.61 8.46 8.16
C LEU A 207 8.21 7.23 8.99
N VAL A 208 9.16 6.56 9.66
CA VAL A 208 8.87 5.45 10.59
C VAL A 208 7.98 5.93 11.74
N ALA A 209 8.28 7.11 12.30
CA ALA A 209 7.46 7.69 13.37
C ALA A 209 6.05 8.06 12.89
N ALA A 210 5.85 8.34 11.61
CA ALA A 210 4.54 8.62 11.00
C ALA A 210 3.77 7.37 10.53
N ALA A 211 4.41 6.20 10.46
CA ALA A 211 3.76 4.96 10.03
C ALA A 211 2.56 4.53 10.89
N PRO A 212 2.48 4.87 12.20
CA PRO A 212 1.27 4.71 13.00
C PRO A 212 0.48 6.02 13.24
N ASP A 213 0.55 7.01 12.33
CA ASP A 213 -0.27 8.25 12.43
C ASP A 213 -1.78 7.92 12.53
N PRO A 214 -2.57 8.68 13.31
CA PRO A 214 -4.03 8.48 13.37
C PRO A 214 -4.73 8.62 12.02
N ASP A 215 -4.17 9.42 11.09
CA ASP A 215 -4.69 9.59 9.75
C ASP A 215 -4.17 8.49 8.80
N SER A 216 -5.09 7.77 8.15
CA SER A 216 -4.74 6.62 7.30
C SER A 216 -3.94 7.00 6.05
N GLU A 217 -4.15 8.19 5.50
CA GLU A 217 -3.40 8.65 4.32
C GLU A 217 -1.97 9.02 4.69
N VAL A 218 -1.73 9.56 5.89
CA VAL A 218 -0.37 9.76 6.41
C VAL A 218 0.35 8.42 6.55
N ARG A 219 -0.30 7.39 7.13
CA ARG A 219 0.29 6.04 7.23
C ARG A 219 0.61 5.44 5.86
N ASN A 220 -0.32 5.58 4.91
CA ASN A 220 -0.15 5.13 3.53
C ASN A 220 1.06 5.79 2.87
N ASN A 221 1.15 7.11 2.94
CA ASN A 221 2.21 7.90 2.30
C ASN A 221 3.57 7.64 2.95
N ALA A 222 3.63 7.63 4.29
CA ALA A 222 4.87 7.36 5.02
C ALA A 222 5.41 5.96 4.72
N THR A 223 4.54 4.95 4.74
CA THR A 223 4.91 3.56 4.43
C THR A 223 5.33 3.41 2.96
N ARG A 224 4.65 4.11 2.04
CA ARG A 224 5.02 4.12 0.62
C ARG A 224 6.39 4.74 0.39
N ALA A 225 6.64 5.90 0.98
CA ALA A 225 7.93 6.61 0.89
C ALA A 225 9.06 5.72 1.40
N LEU A 226 8.90 5.06 2.54
CA LEU A 226 9.87 4.08 3.05
C LEU A 226 10.14 2.95 2.05
N GLY A 227 9.09 2.41 1.42
CA GLY A 227 9.26 1.35 0.41
C GLY A 227 10.10 1.80 -0.79
N VAL A 228 9.86 3.00 -1.31
CA VAL A 228 10.63 3.61 -2.41
C VAL A 228 12.10 3.82 -2.00
N LEU A 229 12.34 4.34 -0.79
CA LEU A 229 13.68 4.53 -0.25
C LEU A 229 14.44 3.21 -0.13
N VAL A 230 13.81 2.15 0.38
CA VAL A 230 14.45 0.84 0.51
C VAL A 230 14.68 0.17 -0.85
N ARG A 231 13.74 0.30 -1.80
CA ARG A 231 13.90 -0.29 -3.14
C ARG A 231 15.09 0.32 -3.88
N SER A 232 15.25 1.64 -3.78
CA SER A 232 16.37 2.37 -4.39
C SER A 232 17.70 2.14 -3.64
N ASN A 233 17.66 1.94 -2.33
CA ASN A 233 18.84 1.68 -1.51
C ASN A 233 18.53 0.66 -0.39
N THR A 234 18.77 -0.62 -0.69
CA THR A 234 18.45 -1.73 0.22
C THR A 234 19.14 -1.67 1.59
N ALA A 235 20.25 -0.92 1.73
CA ALA A 235 20.91 -0.75 3.01
C ALA A 235 20.07 0.04 4.02
N LEU A 236 19.18 0.92 3.55
CA LEU A 236 18.28 1.70 4.41
C LEU A 236 17.26 0.81 5.13
N GLY A 237 17.00 -0.40 4.63
CA GLY A 237 16.10 -1.36 5.28
C GLY A 237 16.55 -1.77 6.69
N PHE A 238 17.84 -1.66 7.02
CA PHE A 238 18.35 -1.94 8.38
C PHE A 238 17.97 -0.86 9.40
N GLU A 239 17.54 0.33 8.96
CA GLU A 239 17.12 1.43 9.82
C GLU A 239 15.62 1.40 10.15
N ILE A 240 14.86 0.48 9.54
CA ILE A 240 13.40 0.42 9.64
C ILE A 240 12.99 -0.76 10.55
N PRO A 241 12.47 -0.47 11.77
CA PRO A 241 11.86 -1.49 12.62
C PRO A 241 10.62 -2.08 11.94
N PRO A 242 10.46 -3.41 11.88
CA PRO A 242 9.39 -4.03 11.10
C PRO A 242 8.04 -4.12 11.82
N ASP A 243 8.01 -3.94 13.14
CA ASP A 243 6.90 -4.39 13.98
C ASP A 243 5.57 -3.69 13.63
N THR A 244 5.55 -2.36 13.51
CA THR A 244 4.36 -1.60 13.10
C THR A 244 3.84 -2.04 11.74
N PHE A 245 4.73 -2.33 10.79
CA PHE A 245 4.32 -2.80 9.47
C PHE A 245 3.75 -4.23 9.54
N ILE A 246 4.32 -5.11 10.36
CA ILE A 246 3.74 -6.44 10.61
C ILE A 246 2.34 -6.31 11.23
N GLU A 247 2.12 -5.38 12.15
CA GLU A 247 0.80 -5.09 12.72
C GLU A 247 -0.19 -4.57 11.67
N MET A 248 0.24 -3.65 10.79
CA MET A 248 -0.58 -3.10 9.71
C MET A 248 -1.11 -4.16 8.72
N LEU A 249 -0.44 -5.31 8.57
CA LEU A 249 -0.97 -6.43 7.78
C LEU A 249 -2.27 -7.02 8.36
N ASN A 250 -2.52 -6.83 9.66
CA ASN A 250 -3.75 -7.23 10.33
C ASN A 250 -4.77 -6.10 10.44
N SER A 251 -4.46 -4.90 9.91
CA SER A 251 -5.35 -3.74 9.95
C SER A 251 -6.69 -4.03 9.28
N GLY A 252 -7.70 -3.29 9.73
CA GLY A 252 -9.02 -3.28 9.11
C GLY A 252 -9.08 -2.45 7.83
N LEU A 253 -8.06 -1.66 7.53
CA LEU A 253 -7.98 -0.81 6.33
C LEU A 253 -7.14 -1.46 5.22
N TRP A 254 -7.61 -1.35 3.98
CA TRP A 254 -6.92 -1.90 2.82
C TRP A 254 -5.57 -1.21 2.57
N THR A 255 -5.50 0.11 2.73
CA THR A 255 -4.28 0.89 2.49
C THR A 255 -3.13 0.47 3.41
N ASP A 256 -3.43 0.25 4.69
CA ASP A 256 -2.47 -0.26 5.67
C ASP A 256 -1.89 -1.62 5.24
N ARG A 257 -2.76 -2.59 4.89
CA ARG A 257 -2.33 -3.91 4.43
C ARG A 257 -1.50 -3.84 3.15
N ASN A 258 -2.00 -3.10 2.15
CA ASN A 258 -1.36 -2.96 0.84
C ASN A 258 0.04 -2.34 0.94
N LYS A 259 0.17 -1.18 1.61
CA LYS A 259 1.46 -0.49 1.71
C LYS A 259 2.42 -1.21 2.65
N SER A 260 1.93 -1.81 3.73
CA SER A 260 2.77 -2.63 4.58
C SER A 260 3.33 -3.85 3.83
N ALA A 261 2.50 -4.59 3.09
CA ALA A 261 2.98 -5.70 2.28
C ALA A 261 4.03 -5.25 1.25
N MET A 262 3.84 -4.08 0.62
CA MET A 262 4.81 -3.49 -0.30
C MET A 262 6.15 -3.19 0.39
N LEU A 263 6.16 -2.56 1.56
CA LEU A 263 7.41 -2.29 2.30
C LEU A 263 8.06 -3.59 2.80
N LEU A 264 7.28 -4.50 3.38
CA LEU A 264 7.77 -5.79 3.87
C LEU A 264 8.32 -6.66 2.72
N MET A 265 7.80 -6.52 1.50
CA MET A 265 8.39 -7.11 0.31
C MET A 265 9.83 -6.61 0.07
N GLU A 266 10.16 -5.36 0.37
CA GLU A 266 11.54 -4.90 0.25
C GLU A 266 12.38 -5.35 1.46
N LEU A 267 11.87 -5.17 2.68
CA LEU A 267 12.60 -5.54 3.92
C LEU A 267 12.94 -7.03 4.00
N THR A 268 12.05 -7.90 3.50
CA THR A 268 12.27 -9.36 3.51
C THR A 268 13.15 -9.85 2.36
N ALA A 269 13.57 -9.00 1.43
CA ALA A 269 14.38 -9.41 0.27
C ALA A 269 15.71 -10.08 0.67
N THR A 270 16.31 -9.64 1.78
CA THR A 270 17.54 -10.22 2.35
C THR A 270 17.32 -11.58 3.03
N ARG A 271 16.07 -11.99 3.23
CA ARG A 271 15.66 -13.22 3.93
C ARG A 271 16.24 -13.33 5.35
N ASN A 272 16.34 -12.20 6.06
CA ASN A 272 16.71 -12.19 7.47
C ASN A 272 15.77 -13.15 8.27
N PRO A 273 16.32 -14.17 8.96
CA PRO A 273 15.50 -15.21 9.59
C PRO A 273 14.61 -14.66 10.72
N ASP A 274 15.10 -13.70 11.51
CA ASP A 274 14.34 -13.12 12.62
C ASP A 274 13.16 -12.28 12.12
N LEU A 275 13.37 -11.50 11.06
CA LEU A 275 12.29 -10.79 10.38
C LEU A 275 11.24 -11.77 9.85
N LEU A 276 11.65 -12.81 9.12
CA LEU A 276 10.71 -13.79 8.57
C LEU A 276 9.94 -14.54 9.66
N ALA A 277 10.59 -14.89 10.78
CA ALA A 277 9.95 -15.53 11.92
C ALA A 277 8.92 -14.60 12.59
N ARG A 278 9.27 -13.32 12.80
CA ARG A 278 8.33 -12.31 13.32
C ARG A 278 7.14 -12.10 12.39
N THR A 279 7.38 -11.95 11.09
CA THR A 279 6.31 -11.79 10.09
C THR A 279 5.39 -13.02 10.09
N ARG A 280 5.96 -14.24 10.16
CA ARG A 280 5.17 -15.48 10.29
C ARG A 280 4.30 -15.45 11.53
N SER A 281 4.89 -15.19 12.70
CA SER A 281 4.16 -15.21 13.96
C SER A 281 3.09 -14.11 14.05
N GLY A 282 3.35 -12.95 13.45
CA GLY A 282 2.48 -11.78 13.57
C GLY A 282 1.35 -11.69 12.55
N ALA A 283 1.55 -12.20 11.32
CA ALA A 283 0.67 -11.89 10.19
C ALA A 283 0.50 -13.02 9.16
N LEU A 284 0.83 -14.28 9.48
CA LEU A 284 0.75 -15.40 8.53
C LEU A 284 -0.65 -15.51 7.88
N ASP A 285 -1.71 -15.52 8.68
CA ASP A 285 -3.06 -15.71 8.17
C ASP A 285 -3.51 -14.54 7.28
N SER A 286 -3.23 -13.30 7.69
CA SER A 286 -3.54 -12.12 6.88
C SER A 286 -2.77 -12.11 5.56
N LEU A 287 -1.51 -12.56 5.55
CA LEU A 287 -0.73 -12.74 4.32
C LEU A 287 -1.31 -13.83 3.41
N ILE A 288 -1.91 -14.89 3.97
CA ILE A 288 -2.61 -15.93 3.19
C ILE A 288 -3.85 -15.31 2.52
N GLU A 289 -4.69 -14.59 3.26
CA GLU A 289 -5.87 -13.92 2.70
C GLU A 289 -5.49 -12.97 1.54
N MET A 290 -4.43 -12.17 1.73
CA MET A 290 -3.96 -11.25 0.71
C MET A 290 -3.32 -11.94 -0.50
N ALA A 291 -2.64 -13.07 -0.29
CA ALA A 291 -2.04 -13.84 -1.38
C ALA A 291 -3.12 -14.43 -2.31
N GLU A 292 -4.28 -14.76 -1.75
CA GLU A 292 -5.44 -15.34 -2.45
C GLU A 292 -6.24 -14.32 -3.28
N TRP A 293 -5.98 -13.00 -3.16
CA TRP A 293 -6.61 -12.01 -4.03
C TRP A 293 -6.35 -12.33 -5.51
N ARG A 294 -7.41 -12.23 -6.34
CA ARG A 294 -7.37 -12.74 -7.72
C ARG A 294 -6.33 -12.06 -8.57
N ARG A 295 -6.14 -10.75 -8.39
CA ARG A 295 -5.24 -9.94 -9.23
C ARG A 295 -3.80 -9.97 -8.71
N PRO A 296 -2.84 -10.48 -9.51
CA PRO A 296 -1.43 -10.47 -9.11
C PRO A 296 -0.92 -9.07 -8.79
N ALA A 297 -1.39 -8.02 -9.48
CA ALA A 297 -0.99 -6.63 -9.19
C ALA A 297 -1.25 -6.20 -7.74
N HIS A 298 -2.28 -6.74 -7.08
CA HIS A 298 -2.59 -6.47 -5.68
C HIS A 298 -2.08 -7.55 -4.73
N ALA A 299 -1.97 -8.81 -5.19
CA ALA A 299 -1.53 -9.93 -4.38
C ALA A 299 0.01 -10.11 -4.33
N ALA A 300 0.76 -9.56 -5.29
CA ALA A 300 2.16 -9.92 -5.52
C ALA A 300 3.07 -9.64 -4.33
N ALA A 301 2.89 -8.50 -3.66
CA ALA A 301 3.66 -8.15 -2.48
C ALA A 301 3.44 -9.17 -1.34
N ALA A 302 2.18 -9.53 -1.06
CA ALA A 302 1.83 -10.54 -0.07
C ALA A 302 2.36 -11.93 -0.46
N ARG A 303 2.24 -12.34 -1.73
CA ARG A 303 2.78 -13.60 -2.24
C ARG A 303 4.31 -13.69 -2.08
N LEU A 304 5.03 -12.59 -2.36
CA LEU A 304 6.48 -12.52 -2.19
C LEU A 304 6.88 -12.65 -0.71
N VAL A 305 6.22 -11.92 0.19
CA VAL A 305 6.49 -12.02 1.63
C VAL A 305 6.16 -13.42 2.15
N LEU A 306 4.96 -13.94 1.84
CA LEU A 306 4.50 -15.25 2.27
C LEU A 306 5.40 -16.38 1.76
N GLY A 307 5.82 -16.32 0.50
CA GLY A 307 6.73 -17.32 -0.08
C GLY A 307 8.13 -17.30 0.53
N ARG A 308 8.63 -16.12 0.94
CA ARG A 308 9.89 -16.02 1.70
C ARG A 308 9.75 -16.59 3.11
N VAL A 309 8.64 -16.29 3.80
CA VAL A 309 8.28 -16.91 5.08
C VAL A 309 8.23 -18.45 4.96
N ALA A 310 7.63 -18.95 3.89
CA ALA A 310 7.56 -20.38 3.56
C ALA A 310 8.91 -20.99 3.16
N GLY A 311 9.96 -20.18 2.94
CA GLY A 311 11.29 -20.67 2.55
C GLY A 311 11.41 -21.06 1.07
N ILE A 312 10.44 -20.69 0.23
CA ILE A 312 10.48 -20.99 -1.21
C ILE A 312 11.68 -20.28 -1.85
N PRO A 313 12.53 -20.96 -2.64
CA PRO A 313 13.69 -20.35 -3.30
C PRO A 313 13.33 -19.20 -4.24
N GLY A 314 14.23 -18.23 -4.42
CA GLY A 314 13.95 -16.97 -5.13
C GLY A 314 13.40 -17.13 -6.55
N GLU A 315 14.02 -17.97 -7.39
CA GLU A 315 13.56 -18.17 -8.77
C GLU A 315 12.19 -18.85 -8.84
N ARG A 316 11.98 -19.89 -8.01
CA ARG A 316 10.67 -20.55 -7.91
C ARG A 316 9.59 -19.59 -7.40
N LEU A 317 9.93 -18.74 -6.44
CA LEU A 317 8.99 -17.77 -5.90
C LEU A 317 8.58 -16.73 -6.96
N LYS A 318 9.53 -16.23 -7.76
CA LYS A 318 9.23 -15.29 -8.85
C LYS A 318 8.23 -15.85 -9.85
N GLU A 319 8.40 -17.13 -10.21
CA GLU A 319 7.47 -17.84 -11.09
C GLU A 319 6.07 -17.94 -10.47
N LEU A 320 6.01 -18.37 -9.21
CA LEU A 320 4.74 -18.58 -8.49
C LEU A 320 3.93 -17.30 -8.28
N VAL A 321 4.60 -16.17 -8.01
CA VAL A 321 3.93 -14.91 -7.65
C VAL A 321 3.02 -14.38 -8.77
N TRP A 322 3.49 -14.47 -10.02
CA TRP A 322 2.81 -13.88 -11.17
C TRP A 322 2.01 -14.88 -11.99
N ASN A 323 2.56 -16.09 -12.17
CA ASN A 323 2.05 -17.04 -13.16
C ASN A 323 1.70 -18.41 -12.56
N GLY A 324 2.03 -18.67 -11.30
CA GLY A 324 1.85 -19.97 -10.68
C GLY A 324 0.64 -20.06 -9.75
N PRO A 325 0.29 -21.28 -9.31
CA PRO A 325 -0.80 -21.51 -8.38
C PRO A 325 -0.44 -20.93 -7.01
N VAL A 326 -1.28 -20.02 -6.51
CA VAL A 326 -1.14 -19.42 -5.17
C VAL A 326 -1.16 -20.48 -4.08
N GLU A 327 -1.89 -21.57 -4.30
CA GLU A 327 -2.03 -22.71 -3.40
C GLU A 327 -0.68 -23.34 -3.06
N ALA A 328 0.29 -23.30 -4.00
CA ALA A 328 1.64 -23.79 -3.73
C ALA A 328 2.37 -22.92 -2.70
N ILE A 329 2.16 -21.60 -2.73
CA ILE A 329 2.71 -20.67 -1.74
C ILE A 329 2.02 -20.90 -0.38
N VAL A 330 0.69 -20.97 -0.37
CA VAL A 330 -0.10 -21.14 0.86
C VAL A 330 0.19 -22.50 1.52
N ALA A 331 0.27 -23.58 0.76
CA ALA A 331 0.58 -24.91 1.28
C ALA A 331 1.98 -24.95 1.92
N ALA A 332 2.99 -24.41 1.22
CA ALA A 332 4.34 -24.32 1.77
C ALA A 332 4.38 -23.46 3.05
N ALA A 333 3.62 -22.36 3.09
CA ALA A 333 3.54 -21.51 4.26
C ALA A 333 2.85 -22.19 5.45
N ARG A 334 1.90 -23.11 5.25
CA ARG A 334 1.23 -23.83 6.35
C ARG A 334 2.03 -25.00 6.93
N GLN A 335 2.98 -25.55 6.17
CA GLN A 335 3.78 -26.71 6.58
C GLN A 335 4.98 -26.37 7.49
N ARG A 336 5.35 -25.09 7.58
CA ARG A 336 6.52 -24.61 8.31
C ARG A 336 6.20 -24.14 9.73
#